data_AF-A0AAU9WKY5-F1
#
_entry.id   AF-A0AAU9WKY5-F1
#
_cell.length_a   1.000
_cell.length_b   1.000
_cell.length_c   1.000
_cell.angle_alpha   90.00
_cell.angle_beta   90.00
_cell.angle_gamma   90.00
#
_symmetry.space_group_name_H-M   'P 1'
#
loop_
_entity.id
_entity.type
_entity.pdbx_description
1 polymer ?
#
loop_
_entity_poly.entity_id
_entity_poly.type
_entity_poly.pdbx_seq_one_letter_code
_entity_poly.pdbx_strand_id
1 'polypeptide(L)'
;MDFHGRTSFMVVCFLSVWITADSLTMTQSLRAILNNFNSTRNVYIDPAAKQIARDYIVTTFRDHGLQTWTEEFQSNNDKFPGINVVGRLPGRYSGTRDDKIVLIGSHYDTVQTTSGVDDNGSGMTALLQALKLYTSSDKQKCSRDYTLLFVAFDLEERQPTVNTSCSKSGNCPCSGGSCGSYYFVQNFSQYLNNSGVGFQGAIVLETILNYNTTPNSQVFPSGLKPYFTETYNKISQNGFTGDFLALIGRSTYDRRLIDGITNAFKEDENFLTIAMPIPNLFPSGRPDTWPEKIRQGMGDFFRSDHYYFWNAKPTLPAIFVTDSADFRGFMKKCYHNACDDMSHVTPEMMMFLARTTNSVAKLVSNMTNEKCEMKKADCVQQITESEGEIVTPYHDTVYPNKLNCAWTISLDAEHKDLKFKFTAFDLEESIDCTADYVVIRDGKDETYPLIGKYCGRTLPKPVTASSQSLYIMFHSDDLVASKGFKAEWTSSVTSSAFQGYRPIMWQSLAYLVCTTLAIIL
;
A
#
# COMPACT_ATOMS: atom_id res chain seq x y z
N MET A 1 -11.40 59.88 -24.62
CA MET A 1 -10.90 59.33 -25.89
C MET A 1 -10.11 58.08 -25.57
N ASP A 2 -10.59 56.96 -26.08
CA ASP A 2 -10.04 55.61 -25.99
C ASP A 2 -8.59 55.48 -26.49
N PHE A 3 -7.85 54.51 -25.94
CA PHE A 3 -7.44 53.24 -26.60
C PHE A 3 -6.39 52.55 -25.71
N HIS A 4 -6.73 51.50 -24.96
CA HIS A 4 -6.54 50.09 -25.31
C HIS A 4 -5.09 49.66 -25.62
N GLY A 5 -4.45 49.01 -24.64
CA GLY A 5 -3.29 48.14 -24.81
C GLY A 5 -3.42 46.94 -23.88
N ARG A 6 -3.99 45.84 -24.39
CA ARG A 6 -4.09 44.55 -23.70
C ARG A 6 -2.71 43.89 -23.66
N THR A 7 -2.16 43.66 -22.47
CA THR A 7 -1.13 42.65 -22.24
C THR A 7 -1.82 41.37 -21.75
N SER A 8 -1.84 40.35 -22.61
CA SER A 8 -2.22 38.99 -22.22
C SER A 8 -1.23 38.46 -21.19
N PHE A 9 -1.67 38.34 -19.93
CA PHE A 9 -1.02 37.43 -18.99
C PHE A 9 -1.43 36.01 -19.36
N MET A 10 -0.48 35.28 -19.93
CA MET A 10 -0.56 33.85 -20.15
C MET A 10 -0.61 33.19 -18.77
N VAL A 11 -1.79 32.75 -18.35
CA VAL A 11 -1.97 31.90 -17.16
C VAL A 11 -1.32 30.57 -17.47
N VAL A 12 -0.08 30.40 -17.01
CA VAL A 12 0.56 29.08 -16.94
C VAL A 12 -0.10 28.37 -15.75
N CYS A 13 -1.11 27.55 -16.02
CA CYS A 13 -1.60 26.57 -15.05
C CYS A 13 -0.47 25.56 -14.80
N PHE A 14 0.34 25.80 -13.77
CA PHE A 14 1.03 24.71 -13.10
C PHE A 14 -0.03 23.94 -12.31
N LEU A 15 -0.49 22.81 -12.85
CA LEU A 15 -1.06 21.74 -12.05
C LEU A 15 0.06 21.23 -11.14
N SER A 16 0.23 21.88 -9.99
CA SER A 16 1.06 21.36 -8.91
C SER A 16 0.32 20.17 -8.31
N VAL A 17 0.73 18.96 -8.67
CA VAL A 17 0.33 17.75 -7.95
C VAL A 17 0.93 17.87 -6.54
N TRP A 18 0.07 18.13 -5.55
CA TRP A 18 0.49 18.25 -4.15
C TRP A 18 0.75 16.84 -3.61
N ILE A 19 2.02 16.52 -3.38
CA ILE A 19 2.47 15.27 -2.76
C ILE A 19 2.37 15.45 -1.23
N THR A 20 1.48 14.71 -0.57
CA THR A 20 1.30 14.71 0.90
C THR A 20 2.47 14.03 1.62
N ALA A 21 2.72 14.24 2.92
CA ALA A 21 3.87 13.58 3.58
C ALA A 21 3.70 12.07 3.75
N ASP A 22 2.50 11.49 3.78
CA ASP A 22 2.37 10.03 3.89
C ASP A 22 2.36 9.33 2.53
N SER A 23 1.92 10.03 1.47
CA SER A 23 2.35 9.64 0.13
C SER A 23 3.88 9.75 0.02
N LEU A 24 4.51 10.73 0.66
CA LEU A 24 5.97 10.82 0.77
C LEU A 24 6.57 9.66 1.60
N THR A 25 5.99 9.24 2.74
CA THR A 25 6.53 8.14 3.57
C THR A 25 6.35 6.77 2.92
N MET A 26 5.19 6.52 2.29
CA MET A 26 4.97 5.29 1.52
C MET A 26 5.83 5.26 0.26
N THR A 27 5.91 6.36 -0.51
CA THR A 27 6.79 6.43 -1.69
C THR A 27 8.27 6.37 -1.32
N GLN A 28 8.68 6.88 -0.14
CA GLN A 28 10.01 6.68 0.42
C GLN A 28 10.26 5.22 0.79
N SER A 29 9.31 4.55 1.45
CA SER A 29 9.40 3.11 1.76
C SER A 29 9.52 2.29 0.48
N LEU A 30 8.66 2.53 -0.51
CA LEU A 30 8.70 1.87 -1.81
C LEU A 30 10.02 2.14 -2.52
N ARG A 31 10.49 3.39 -2.55
CA ARG A 31 11.77 3.74 -3.19
C ARG A 31 12.95 3.07 -2.48
N ALA A 32 12.91 2.96 -1.15
CA ALA A 32 13.92 2.25 -0.38
C ALA A 32 13.93 0.75 -0.69
N ILE A 33 12.76 0.12 -0.84
CA ILE A 33 12.65 -1.28 -1.27
C ILE A 33 13.17 -1.42 -2.71
N LEU A 34 12.70 -0.57 -3.64
CA LEU A 34 13.05 -0.59 -5.06
C LEU A 34 14.57 -0.46 -5.29
N ASN A 35 15.26 0.33 -4.47
CA ASN A 35 16.72 0.44 -4.55
C ASN A 35 17.45 -0.90 -4.34
N ASN A 36 16.87 -1.87 -3.64
CA ASN A 36 17.45 -3.23 -3.51
C ASN A 36 17.35 -4.03 -4.82
N PHE A 37 16.59 -3.53 -5.80
CA PHE A 37 16.40 -4.12 -7.13
C PHE A 37 16.94 -3.20 -8.24
N ASN A 38 17.93 -2.35 -7.93
CA ASN A 38 18.60 -1.49 -8.92
C ASN A 38 19.98 -2.04 -9.34
N SER A 39 20.08 -3.35 -9.54
CA SER A 39 21.25 -4.02 -10.08
C SER A 39 20.82 -5.14 -11.02
N THR A 40 21.65 -5.51 -11.98
CA THR A 40 21.35 -6.66 -12.85
C THR A 40 21.32 -7.93 -12.00
N ARG A 41 20.20 -8.66 -12.02
CA ARG A 41 19.98 -9.89 -11.24
C ARG A 41 19.92 -11.10 -12.16
N ASN A 42 20.76 -11.10 -13.20
CA ASN A 42 20.88 -12.19 -14.13
C ASN A 42 21.93 -13.20 -13.66
N VAL A 43 21.60 -14.49 -13.74
CA VAL A 43 22.44 -15.58 -13.23
C VAL A 43 23.80 -15.71 -13.94
N TYR A 44 23.93 -15.21 -15.18
CA TYR A 44 25.18 -15.27 -15.94
C TYR A 44 26.07 -14.04 -15.79
N ILE A 45 25.43 -12.88 -15.67
CA ILE A 45 26.13 -11.60 -15.65
C ILE A 45 26.54 -11.24 -14.23
N ASP A 46 25.62 -11.38 -13.28
CA ASP A 46 25.86 -11.04 -11.89
C ASP A 46 25.10 -11.97 -10.92
N PRO A 47 25.55 -13.23 -10.78
CA PRO A 47 24.95 -14.17 -9.84
C PRO A 47 25.06 -13.71 -8.38
N ALA A 48 26.03 -12.85 -8.05
CA ALA A 48 26.21 -12.32 -6.71
C ALA A 48 25.12 -11.29 -6.36
N ALA A 49 24.86 -10.32 -7.25
CA ALA A 49 23.75 -9.38 -7.08
C ALA A 49 22.39 -10.09 -7.05
N LYS A 50 22.20 -11.11 -7.90
CA LYS A 50 21.01 -11.96 -7.85
C LYS A 50 20.85 -12.65 -6.49
N GLN A 51 21.93 -13.18 -5.93
CA GLN A 51 21.91 -13.77 -4.59
C GLN A 51 21.58 -12.72 -3.51
N ILE A 52 22.17 -11.52 -3.56
CA ILE A 52 21.88 -10.44 -2.61
C ILE A 52 20.38 -10.09 -2.63
N ALA A 53 19.78 -9.96 -3.82
CA ALA A 53 18.35 -9.70 -3.95
C ALA A 53 17.51 -10.84 -3.35
N ARG A 54 17.86 -12.10 -3.62
CA ARG A 54 17.19 -13.26 -3.03
C ARG A 54 17.30 -13.27 -1.50
N ASP A 55 18.49 -13.02 -0.96
CA ASP A 55 18.74 -13.01 0.48
C ASP A 55 17.96 -11.87 1.17
N TYR A 56 17.83 -10.71 0.51
CA TYR A 56 16.96 -9.61 0.95
C TYR A 56 15.48 -10.03 1.00
N ILE A 57 14.97 -10.72 -0.04
CA ILE A 57 13.59 -11.23 -0.07
C ILE A 57 13.36 -12.24 1.07
N VAL A 58 14.24 -13.23 1.21
CA VAL A 58 14.16 -14.26 2.27
C VAL A 58 14.18 -13.63 3.66
N THR A 59 15.09 -12.68 3.88
CA THR A 59 15.20 -11.96 5.16
C THR A 59 13.92 -11.16 5.43
N THR A 60 13.42 -10.43 4.44
CA THR A 60 12.18 -9.65 4.57
C THR A 60 10.99 -10.54 4.89
N PHE A 61 10.83 -11.69 4.23
CA PHE A 61 9.75 -12.63 4.55
C PHE A 61 9.83 -13.13 6.00
N ARG A 62 11.03 -13.52 6.45
CA ARG A 62 11.24 -14.02 7.82
C ARG A 62 11.02 -12.95 8.88
N ASP A 63 11.51 -11.74 8.67
CA ASP A 63 11.36 -10.61 9.60
C ASP A 63 9.88 -10.21 9.79
N HIS A 64 9.05 -10.46 8.78
CA HIS A 64 7.60 -10.25 8.84
C HIS A 64 6.83 -11.53 9.23
N GLY A 65 7.52 -12.56 9.72
CA GLY A 65 6.91 -13.74 10.34
C GLY A 65 6.35 -14.78 9.37
N LEU A 66 6.71 -14.74 8.09
CA LEU A 66 6.25 -15.76 7.13
C LEU A 66 6.99 -17.08 7.33
N GLN A 67 6.25 -18.18 7.18
CA GLN A 67 6.83 -19.51 7.00
C GLN A 67 7.53 -19.54 5.64
N THR A 68 8.85 -19.40 5.64
CA THR A 68 9.64 -19.11 4.43
C THR A 68 10.53 -20.29 4.03
N TRP A 69 10.48 -20.68 2.76
CA TRP A 69 11.37 -21.68 2.15
C TRP A 69 11.78 -21.27 0.73
N THR A 70 12.77 -21.98 0.19
CA THR A 70 13.23 -21.83 -1.20
C THR A 70 12.92 -23.11 -1.97
N GLU A 71 12.53 -22.98 -3.24
CA GLU A 71 12.37 -24.11 -4.15
C GLU A 71 13.45 -24.05 -5.22
N GLU A 72 14.45 -24.92 -5.07
CA GLU A 72 15.48 -25.10 -6.08
C GLU A 72 14.98 -26.02 -7.20
N PHE A 73 15.24 -25.65 -8.45
CA PHE A 73 14.85 -26.42 -9.60
C PHE A 73 15.92 -26.39 -10.70
N GLN A 74 15.87 -27.40 -11.57
CA GLN A 74 16.76 -27.47 -12.71
C GLN A 74 16.42 -26.38 -13.72
N SER A 75 17.33 -25.43 -13.92
CA SER A 75 17.20 -24.44 -14.99
C SER A 75 17.55 -25.05 -16.34
N ASN A 76 17.38 -24.27 -17.42
CA ASN A 76 17.89 -24.65 -18.75
C ASN A 76 19.44 -24.63 -18.83
N ASN A 77 20.13 -24.36 -17.71
CA ASN A 77 21.57 -24.31 -17.59
C ASN A 77 22.10 -25.37 -16.63
N ASP A 78 23.28 -25.89 -16.94
CA ASP A 78 23.89 -26.99 -16.17
C ASP A 78 24.61 -26.52 -14.90
N LYS A 79 24.97 -25.24 -14.83
CA LYS A 79 25.83 -24.68 -13.77
C LYS A 79 25.07 -23.98 -12.66
N PHE A 80 23.91 -23.41 -12.97
CA PHE A 80 23.16 -22.61 -12.01
C PHE A 80 21.70 -23.05 -11.96
N PRO A 81 21.22 -23.61 -10.83
CA PRO A 81 19.80 -23.89 -10.67
C PRO A 81 19.01 -22.58 -10.57
N GLY A 82 17.71 -22.65 -10.83
CA GLY A 82 16.79 -21.58 -10.46
C GLY A 82 16.31 -21.77 -9.02
N ILE A 83 16.03 -20.68 -8.32
CA ILE A 83 15.61 -20.71 -6.91
C ILE A 83 14.45 -19.75 -6.69
N ASN A 84 13.23 -20.29 -6.62
CA ASN A 84 12.08 -19.51 -6.16
C ASN A 84 12.18 -19.27 -4.65
N VAL A 85 11.62 -18.15 -4.17
CA VAL A 85 11.43 -17.90 -2.74
C VAL A 85 9.94 -17.88 -2.44
N VAL A 86 9.50 -18.70 -1.49
CA VAL A 86 8.09 -18.80 -1.10
C VAL A 86 7.95 -18.45 0.37
N GLY A 87 7.02 -17.54 0.67
CA GLY A 87 6.63 -17.18 2.02
C GLY A 87 5.15 -17.43 2.22
N ARG A 88 4.81 -18.21 3.26
CA ARG A 88 3.43 -18.50 3.64
C ARG A 88 3.04 -17.74 4.89
N LEU A 89 1.93 -17.02 4.80
CA LEU A 89 1.24 -16.43 5.94
C LEU A 89 -0.04 -17.23 6.21
N PRO A 90 -0.10 -18.03 7.29
CA PRO A 90 -1.24 -18.87 7.61
C PRO A 90 -2.55 -18.09 7.81
N GLY A 91 -3.66 -18.65 7.29
CA GLY A 91 -5.02 -18.24 7.66
C GLY A 91 -5.59 -19.11 8.79
N ARG A 92 -6.79 -18.79 9.26
CA ARG A 92 -7.50 -19.51 10.34
C ARG A 92 -7.61 -21.01 10.08
N TYR A 93 -7.87 -21.40 8.83
CA TYR A 93 -8.08 -22.79 8.45
C TYR A 93 -6.80 -23.49 7.95
N SER A 94 -5.65 -22.83 8.02
CA SER A 94 -4.37 -23.34 7.53
C SER A 94 -4.03 -24.72 8.10
N GLY A 95 -3.77 -25.68 7.20
CA GLY A 95 -3.49 -27.07 7.55
C GLY A 95 -4.72 -27.99 7.57
N THR A 96 -5.91 -27.46 7.28
CA THR A 96 -7.15 -28.23 7.12
C THR A 96 -7.61 -28.22 5.66
N ARG A 97 -8.57 -29.08 5.31
CA ARG A 97 -9.18 -29.09 3.95
C ARG A 97 -10.07 -27.88 3.68
N ASP A 98 -10.50 -27.18 4.73
CA ASP A 98 -11.33 -25.98 4.62
C ASP A 98 -10.51 -24.73 4.29
N ASP A 99 -9.17 -24.84 4.29
CA ASP A 99 -8.30 -23.77 3.89
C ASP A 99 -8.50 -23.38 2.42
N LYS A 100 -8.19 -22.12 2.15
CA LYS A 100 -8.14 -21.57 0.81
C LYS A 100 -6.89 -20.72 0.67
N ILE A 101 -6.31 -20.71 -0.52
CA ILE A 101 -5.06 -20.01 -0.80
C ILE A 101 -5.28 -18.87 -1.79
N VAL A 102 -4.73 -17.70 -1.48
CA VAL A 102 -4.52 -16.59 -2.42
C VAL A 102 -3.02 -16.35 -2.57
N LEU A 103 -2.56 -16.11 -3.79
CA LEU A 103 -1.14 -15.91 -4.09
C LEU A 103 -0.88 -14.52 -4.66
N ILE A 104 0.18 -13.86 -4.18
CA ILE A 104 0.79 -12.68 -4.82
C ILE A 104 2.17 -13.10 -5.31
N GLY A 105 2.45 -12.90 -6.60
CA GLY A 105 3.69 -13.33 -7.23
C GLY A 105 4.33 -12.25 -8.08
N SER A 106 5.66 -12.27 -8.18
CA SER A 106 6.47 -11.42 -9.08
C SER A 106 7.83 -12.09 -9.26
N HIS A 107 8.51 -11.88 -10.39
CA HIS A 107 9.86 -12.40 -10.57
C HIS A 107 10.92 -11.42 -10.11
N TYR A 108 12.04 -11.94 -9.62
CA TYR A 108 13.14 -11.13 -9.11
C TYR A 108 14.39 -11.16 -9.98
N ASP A 109 14.48 -12.03 -10.98
CA ASP A 109 15.60 -12.01 -11.93
C ASP A 109 15.41 -10.93 -13.00
N THR A 110 16.44 -10.73 -13.83
CA THR A 110 16.42 -9.79 -14.95
C THR A 110 17.02 -10.42 -16.19
N VAL A 111 16.75 -9.83 -17.36
CA VAL A 111 17.65 -10.00 -18.52
C VAL A 111 19.08 -9.54 -18.20
N GLN A 112 19.99 -9.82 -19.13
CA GLN A 112 21.43 -9.59 -19.00
C GLN A 112 21.85 -8.11 -19.07
N THR A 113 20.99 -7.25 -19.59
CA THR A 113 21.36 -5.92 -20.11
C THR A 113 20.91 -4.77 -19.21
N THR A 114 20.12 -5.03 -18.17
CA THR A 114 19.52 -3.98 -17.35
C THR A 114 19.49 -4.34 -15.86
N SER A 115 19.30 -3.33 -15.00
CA SER A 115 18.94 -3.54 -13.61
C SER A 115 17.47 -3.91 -13.43
N GLY A 116 16.63 -3.70 -14.44
CA GLY A 116 15.26 -4.19 -14.42
C GLY A 116 14.45 -3.56 -13.30
N VAL A 117 14.46 -2.22 -13.23
CA VAL A 117 13.81 -1.47 -12.16
C VAL A 117 12.30 -1.52 -12.32
N ASP A 118 11.79 -1.28 -13.52
CA ASP A 118 10.40 -1.56 -13.84
C ASP A 118 10.20 -3.06 -14.10
N ASP A 119 11.15 -3.73 -14.76
CA ASP A 119 11.09 -5.15 -15.13
C ASP A 119 12.14 -6.04 -14.41
N ASN A 120 11.89 -6.54 -13.20
CA ASN A 120 10.65 -6.41 -12.44
C ASN A 120 10.86 -6.04 -10.97
N GLY A 121 11.79 -5.11 -10.73
CA GLY A 121 12.00 -4.51 -9.42
C GLY A 121 10.73 -3.85 -8.86
N SER A 122 9.87 -3.32 -9.74
CA SER A 122 8.59 -2.71 -9.40
C SER A 122 7.59 -3.71 -8.82
N GLY A 123 7.41 -4.87 -9.48
CA GLY A 123 6.57 -5.96 -9.00
C GLY A 123 7.05 -6.52 -7.67
N MET A 124 8.36 -6.75 -7.52
CA MET A 124 8.96 -7.19 -6.26
C MET A 124 8.78 -6.17 -5.14
N THR A 125 8.88 -4.87 -5.47
CA THR A 125 8.65 -3.79 -4.52
C THR A 125 7.21 -3.78 -4.01
N ALA A 126 6.23 -3.91 -4.90
CA ALA A 126 4.82 -4.01 -4.51
C ALA A 126 4.52 -5.27 -3.70
N LEU A 127 5.11 -6.41 -4.05
CA LEU A 127 4.97 -7.67 -3.31
C LEU A 127 5.47 -7.52 -1.86
N LEU A 128 6.69 -6.98 -1.67
CA LEU A 128 7.29 -6.79 -0.34
C LEU A 128 6.58 -5.70 0.46
N GLN A 129 6.12 -4.62 -0.18
CA GLN A 129 5.37 -3.59 0.50
C GLN A 129 3.95 -4.08 0.87
N ALA A 130 3.29 -4.87 0.02
CA ALA A 130 2.01 -5.50 0.37
C ALA A 130 2.16 -6.40 1.58
N LEU A 131 3.22 -7.21 1.65
CA LEU A 131 3.57 -7.98 2.85
C LEU A 131 3.63 -7.09 4.11
N LYS A 132 4.40 -5.99 4.06
CA LYS A 132 4.50 -5.04 5.18
C LYS A 132 3.14 -4.52 5.64
N LEU A 133 2.22 -4.27 4.72
CA LEU A 133 0.85 -3.82 5.03
C LEU A 133 0.00 -4.89 5.73
N TYR A 134 0.35 -6.17 5.66
CA TYR A 134 -0.35 -7.26 6.36
C TYR A 134 0.22 -7.58 7.74
N THR A 135 1.51 -7.31 7.91
CA THR A 135 2.29 -7.73 9.08
C THR A 135 2.73 -6.54 9.92
N SER A 136 2.29 -5.32 9.60
CA SER A 136 2.54 -4.14 10.42
C SER A 136 1.98 -4.33 11.84
N SER A 137 2.60 -3.69 12.81
CA SER A 137 2.23 -3.76 14.23
C SER A 137 0.76 -3.43 14.48
N ASP A 138 0.16 -2.54 13.69
CA ASP A 138 -1.24 -2.16 13.80
C ASP A 138 -2.19 -3.26 13.32
N LYS A 139 -1.70 -4.16 12.44
CA LYS A 139 -2.40 -5.34 11.95
C LYS A 139 -2.10 -6.62 12.73
N GLN A 140 -1.35 -6.54 13.83
CA GLN A 140 -0.99 -7.70 14.65
C GLN A 140 -2.21 -8.39 15.30
N LYS A 141 -3.39 -7.73 15.28
CA LYS A 141 -4.69 -8.29 15.67
C LYS A 141 -5.64 -8.60 14.52
N CYS A 142 -5.14 -8.67 13.29
CA CYS A 142 -5.93 -9.09 12.15
C CYS A 142 -5.99 -10.62 12.07
N SER A 143 -7.20 -11.14 11.97
CA SER A 143 -7.44 -12.53 11.60
C SER A 143 -7.86 -12.60 10.14
N ARG A 144 -7.47 -13.65 9.43
CA ARG A 144 -7.87 -13.91 8.05
C ARG A 144 -8.25 -15.37 7.90
N ASP A 145 -9.24 -15.66 7.07
CA ASP A 145 -9.72 -17.03 6.90
C ASP A 145 -8.76 -17.85 6.03
N TYR A 146 -8.18 -17.22 5.00
CA TYR A 146 -7.40 -17.89 3.94
C TYR A 146 -5.89 -17.72 4.15
N THR A 147 -5.11 -18.72 3.74
CA THR A 147 -3.66 -18.60 3.65
C THR A 147 -3.25 -17.68 2.50
N LEU A 148 -2.27 -16.81 2.76
CA LEU A 148 -1.58 -16.03 1.75
C LEU A 148 -0.23 -16.65 1.40
N LEU A 149 0.05 -16.74 0.11
CA LEU A 149 1.37 -17.08 -0.41
C LEU A 149 1.97 -15.85 -1.10
N PHE A 150 3.20 -15.52 -0.74
CA PHE A 150 4.04 -14.56 -1.42
C PHE A 150 5.13 -15.35 -2.15
N VAL A 151 5.23 -15.19 -3.46
CA VAL A 151 6.18 -15.97 -4.27
C VAL A 151 7.04 -15.05 -5.12
N ALA A 152 8.35 -15.09 -4.88
CA ALA A 152 9.34 -14.49 -5.77
C ALA A 152 9.80 -15.56 -6.77
N PHE A 153 9.35 -15.45 -8.02
CA PHE A 153 9.74 -16.37 -9.10
C PHE A 153 11.15 -16.07 -9.58
N ASP A 154 11.87 -17.11 -9.97
CA ASP A 154 13.20 -16.99 -10.55
C ASP A 154 13.23 -17.47 -11.99
N LEU A 155 14.16 -16.94 -12.78
CA LEU A 155 14.36 -17.30 -14.18
C LEU A 155 13.07 -17.13 -14.99
N GLU A 156 12.35 -16.05 -14.73
CA GLU A 156 11.29 -15.59 -15.62
C GLU A 156 11.89 -15.26 -16.98
N GLU A 157 13.01 -14.54 -16.94
CA GLU A 157 13.59 -14.02 -18.15
C GLU A 157 14.23 -15.11 -18.97
N ARG A 158 14.09 -15.01 -20.30
CA ARG A 158 14.62 -16.02 -21.21
C ARG A 158 16.14 -16.09 -21.11
N GLN A 159 16.63 -17.25 -20.70
CA GLN A 159 18.06 -17.53 -20.61
C GLN A 159 18.63 -18.10 -21.92
N PRO A 160 19.89 -17.79 -22.30
CA PRO A 160 20.54 -18.47 -23.41
C PRO A 160 20.69 -19.97 -23.13
N THR A 161 20.27 -20.81 -24.09
CA THR A 161 20.35 -22.28 -23.99
C THR A 161 21.47 -22.87 -24.84
N VAL A 162 22.32 -22.04 -25.46
CA VAL A 162 23.39 -22.53 -26.34
C VAL A 162 24.41 -23.34 -25.52
N ASN A 163 24.75 -24.54 -26.00
CA ASN A 163 25.73 -25.46 -25.40
C ASN A 163 25.37 -26.07 -24.02
N THR A 164 24.12 -25.98 -23.56
CA THR A 164 23.66 -26.62 -22.30
C THR A 164 23.24 -28.09 -22.50
N SER A 165 23.15 -28.87 -21.42
CA SER A 165 22.67 -30.26 -21.47
C SER A 165 21.23 -30.37 -21.97
N CYS A 166 20.36 -29.43 -21.61
CA CYS A 166 18.98 -29.39 -22.10
C CYS A 166 18.94 -29.15 -23.61
N SER A 167 19.81 -28.29 -24.13
CA SER A 167 19.89 -28.00 -25.57
C SER A 167 20.44 -29.18 -26.37
N LYS A 168 21.46 -29.87 -25.85
CA LYS A 168 22.01 -31.10 -26.46
C LYS A 168 21.00 -32.25 -26.48
N SER A 169 20.16 -32.36 -25.45
CA SER A 169 19.12 -33.39 -25.35
C SER A 169 17.81 -33.02 -26.06
N GLY A 170 17.63 -31.75 -26.44
CA GLY A 170 16.38 -31.23 -26.98
C GLY A 170 15.27 -31.07 -25.94
N ASN A 171 15.56 -31.26 -24.65
CA ASN A 171 14.59 -31.25 -23.57
C ASN A 171 14.83 -30.06 -22.63
N CYS A 172 14.48 -28.85 -23.07
CA CYS A 172 14.51 -27.65 -22.23
C CYS A 172 13.07 -27.33 -21.76
N PRO A 173 12.68 -27.74 -20.55
CA PRO A 173 11.28 -27.75 -20.10
C PRO A 173 10.64 -26.35 -20.04
N CYS A 174 11.46 -25.30 -19.93
CA CYS A 174 11.03 -23.90 -19.88
C CYS A 174 11.88 -23.02 -20.80
N SER A 175 12.20 -23.46 -22.03
CA SER A 175 13.09 -22.72 -22.95
C SER A 175 12.59 -21.33 -23.37
N GLY A 176 11.30 -21.06 -23.17
CA GLY A 176 10.66 -19.79 -23.48
C GLY A 176 10.82 -18.72 -22.40
N GLY A 177 11.29 -19.08 -21.20
CA GLY A 177 11.21 -18.23 -20.01
C GLY A 177 10.24 -18.80 -18.96
N SER A 178 9.97 -18.01 -17.93
CA SER A 178 9.02 -18.26 -16.84
C SER A 178 9.31 -19.60 -16.12
N CYS A 179 10.59 -19.98 -16.01
CA CYS A 179 11.00 -21.27 -15.46
C CYS A 179 10.59 -21.45 -13.99
N GLY A 180 10.71 -20.39 -13.18
CA GLY A 180 10.35 -20.41 -11.77
C GLY A 180 8.88 -20.76 -11.56
N SER A 181 7.98 -20.06 -12.24
CA SER A 181 6.55 -20.34 -12.17
C SER A 181 6.19 -21.70 -12.78
N TYR A 182 6.87 -22.16 -13.83
CA TYR A 182 6.68 -23.53 -14.36
C TYR A 182 6.86 -24.60 -13.29
N TYR A 183 8.00 -24.58 -12.58
CA TYR A 183 8.28 -25.59 -11.54
C TYR A 183 7.43 -25.39 -10.29
N PHE A 184 7.24 -24.14 -9.86
CA PHE A 184 6.38 -23.82 -8.73
C PHE A 184 4.96 -24.35 -8.94
N VAL A 185 4.35 -24.06 -10.10
CA VAL A 185 2.97 -24.45 -10.38
C VAL A 185 2.80 -25.96 -10.44
N GLN A 186 3.81 -26.72 -10.89
CA GLN A 186 3.76 -28.18 -10.85
C GLN A 186 3.68 -28.70 -9.41
N ASN A 187 4.62 -28.27 -8.56
CA ASN A 187 4.67 -28.64 -7.15
C ASN A 187 3.40 -28.20 -6.42
N PHE A 188 2.96 -26.97 -6.69
CA PHE A 188 1.77 -26.40 -6.07
C PHE A 188 0.49 -27.11 -6.50
N SER A 189 0.34 -27.46 -7.78
CA SER A 189 -0.80 -28.25 -8.27
C SER A 189 -0.86 -29.63 -7.62
N GLN A 190 0.30 -30.27 -7.41
CA GLN A 190 0.38 -31.54 -6.70
C GLN A 190 -0.04 -31.36 -5.22
N TYR A 191 0.42 -30.31 -4.56
CA TYR A 191 0.01 -29.97 -3.19
C TYR A 191 -1.51 -29.76 -3.09
N LEU A 192 -2.12 -28.99 -3.99
CA LEU A 192 -3.57 -28.76 -4.00
C LEU A 192 -4.34 -30.07 -4.20
N ASN A 193 -3.92 -30.92 -5.14
CA ASN A 193 -4.56 -32.21 -5.39
C ASN A 193 -4.46 -33.17 -4.19
N ASN A 194 -3.31 -33.20 -3.52
CA ASN A 194 -3.08 -34.09 -2.38
C ASN A 194 -3.79 -33.62 -1.11
N SER A 195 -3.81 -32.30 -0.87
CA SER A 195 -4.40 -31.72 0.33
C SER A 195 -5.91 -31.52 0.22
N GLY A 196 -6.43 -31.27 -0.99
CA GLY A 196 -7.82 -30.87 -1.22
C GLY A 196 -8.11 -29.41 -0.87
N VAL A 197 -7.09 -28.61 -0.54
CA VAL A 197 -7.20 -27.19 -0.21
C VAL A 197 -7.66 -26.39 -1.43
N GLY A 198 -8.55 -25.42 -1.22
CA GLY A 198 -9.04 -24.58 -2.31
C GLY A 198 -8.00 -23.55 -2.77
N PHE A 199 -7.92 -23.28 -4.08
CA PHE A 199 -7.13 -22.16 -4.61
C PHE A 199 -8.05 -21.08 -5.16
N GLN A 200 -7.87 -19.84 -4.71
CA GLN A 200 -8.71 -18.70 -5.08
C GLN A 200 -8.12 -17.89 -6.22
N GLY A 201 -6.80 -17.96 -6.42
CA GLY A 201 -6.13 -17.34 -7.55
C GLY A 201 -4.77 -16.74 -7.23
N ALA A 202 -4.00 -16.52 -8.29
CA ALA A 202 -2.74 -15.79 -8.27
C ALA A 202 -2.91 -14.38 -8.84
N ILE A 203 -2.27 -13.41 -8.21
CA ILE A 203 -2.07 -12.05 -8.71
C ILE A 203 -0.61 -11.94 -9.06
N VAL A 204 -0.29 -11.96 -10.35
CA VAL A 204 1.08 -11.88 -10.87
C VAL A 204 1.36 -10.44 -11.28
N LEU A 205 2.35 -9.82 -10.63
CA LEU A 205 2.76 -8.44 -10.82
C LEU A 205 3.98 -8.39 -11.73
N GLU A 206 3.88 -7.69 -12.85
CA GLU A 206 4.99 -7.47 -13.76
C GLU A 206 4.88 -6.14 -14.49
N THR A 207 5.96 -5.37 -14.44
CA THR A 207 6.08 -3.98 -14.89
C THR A 207 4.91 -3.13 -14.42
N ILE A 208 5.04 -2.47 -13.27
CA ILE A 208 3.94 -1.73 -12.65
C ILE A 208 4.38 -0.33 -12.17
N LEU A 209 5.38 0.26 -12.82
CA LEU A 209 5.96 1.54 -12.42
C LEU A 209 5.72 2.66 -13.44
N ASN A 210 5.71 2.35 -14.74
CA ASN A 210 5.74 3.34 -15.81
C ASN A 210 4.38 4.05 -15.98
N TYR A 211 4.13 5.03 -15.12
CA TYR A 211 3.00 5.95 -15.21
C TYR A 211 3.30 7.12 -16.15
N ASN A 212 2.44 7.37 -17.14
CA ASN A 212 2.70 8.41 -18.12
C ASN A 212 1.42 9.05 -18.70
N THR A 213 1.13 10.28 -18.30
CA THR A 213 -0.04 11.06 -18.73
C THR A 213 0.15 11.82 -20.05
N THR A 214 1.32 11.70 -20.71
CA THR A 214 1.55 12.33 -22.02
C THR A 214 0.65 11.67 -23.07
N PRO A 215 -0.07 12.42 -23.92
CA PRO A 215 -0.84 11.83 -25.01
C PRO A 215 0.03 10.93 -25.91
N ASN A 216 -0.52 9.79 -26.34
CA ASN A 216 0.18 8.74 -27.10
C ASN A 216 1.35 8.06 -26.38
N SER A 217 1.44 8.18 -25.04
CA SER A 217 2.40 7.42 -24.26
C SER A 217 2.10 5.92 -24.27
N GLN A 218 0.84 5.51 -24.42
CA GLN A 218 0.41 4.11 -24.56
C GLN A 218 0.26 3.71 -26.03
N VAL A 219 0.77 2.53 -26.40
CA VAL A 219 0.50 1.87 -27.68
C VAL A 219 -0.49 0.74 -27.45
N PHE A 220 -1.53 0.67 -28.28
CA PHE A 220 -2.44 -0.47 -28.31
C PHE A 220 -2.11 -1.34 -29.53
N PRO A 221 -1.80 -2.63 -29.37
CA PRO A 221 -1.48 -3.50 -30.50
C PRO A 221 -2.66 -3.59 -31.48
N SER A 222 -2.47 -3.14 -32.72
CA SER A 222 -3.55 -3.01 -33.72
C SER A 222 -4.25 -4.34 -34.03
N GLY A 223 -3.51 -5.45 -33.98
CA GLY A 223 -4.03 -6.81 -34.16
C GLY A 223 -5.06 -7.23 -33.11
N LEU A 224 -5.06 -6.60 -31.93
CA LEU A 224 -5.99 -6.91 -30.84
C LEU A 224 -7.30 -6.11 -30.92
N LYS A 225 -7.35 -5.03 -31.71
CA LYS A 225 -8.50 -4.13 -31.78
C LYS A 225 -9.83 -4.84 -32.09
N PRO A 226 -9.89 -5.82 -33.02
CA PRO A 226 -11.13 -6.53 -33.31
C PRO A 226 -11.71 -7.31 -32.11
N TYR A 227 -10.86 -7.71 -31.16
CA TYR A 227 -11.26 -8.54 -30.01
C TYR A 227 -11.50 -7.70 -28.74
N PHE A 228 -10.88 -6.52 -28.66
CA PHE A 228 -10.89 -5.64 -27.50
C PHE A 228 -11.34 -4.22 -27.89
N THR A 229 -12.41 -4.11 -28.69
CA THR A 229 -12.88 -2.82 -29.24
C THR A 229 -13.30 -1.84 -28.15
N GLU A 230 -13.99 -2.30 -27.10
CA GLU A 230 -14.38 -1.43 -25.99
C GLU A 230 -13.15 -0.86 -25.26
N THR A 231 -12.16 -1.73 -24.98
CA THR A 231 -10.89 -1.32 -24.38
C THR A 231 -10.14 -0.32 -25.25
N TYR A 232 -10.02 -0.61 -26.56
CA TYR A 232 -9.41 0.31 -27.51
C TYR A 232 -10.09 1.68 -27.49
N ASN A 233 -11.43 1.71 -27.48
CA ASN A 233 -12.18 2.96 -27.47
C ASN A 233 -11.93 3.77 -26.18
N LYS A 234 -11.87 3.11 -25.01
CA LYS A 234 -11.55 3.76 -23.73
C LYS A 234 -10.16 4.40 -23.77
N ILE A 235 -9.14 3.66 -24.22
CA ILE A 235 -7.76 4.16 -24.33
C ILE A 235 -7.67 5.30 -25.35
N SER A 236 -8.36 5.16 -26.49
CA SER A 236 -8.40 6.18 -27.53
C SER A 236 -9.09 7.46 -27.08
N GLN A 237 -10.15 7.37 -26.28
CA GLN A 237 -10.87 8.52 -25.71
C GLN A 237 -10.00 9.27 -24.69
N ASN A 238 -9.12 8.56 -23.97
CA ASN A 238 -8.14 9.15 -23.08
C ASN A 238 -6.88 9.67 -23.82
N GLY A 239 -6.90 9.78 -25.15
CA GLY A 239 -5.76 10.28 -25.92
C GLY A 239 -4.55 9.35 -25.91
N PHE A 240 -4.75 8.04 -25.71
CA PHE A 240 -3.69 7.03 -25.62
C PHE A 240 -2.65 7.36 -24.53
N THR A 241 -3.09 7.85 -23.38
CA THR A 241 -2.24 7.98 -22.18
C THR A 241 -2.05 6.63 -21.49
N GLY A 242 -0.90 6.46 -20.85
CA GLY A 242 -0.50 5.29 -20.08
C GLY A 242 -0.64 5.55 -18.57
N ASP A 243 -1.83 5.95 -18.16
CA ASP A 243 -2.20 6.35 -16.79
C ASP A 243 -3.02 5.28 -16.06
N PHE A 244 -2.95 4.03 -16.52
CA PHE A 244 -3.75 2.92 -16.02
C PHE A 244 -2.93 1.64 -15.80
N LEU A 245 -3.46 0.70 -15.02
CA LEU A 245 -3.01 -0.70 -15.02
C LEU A 245 -3.89 -1.57 -15.90
N ALA A 246 -3.28 -2.38 -16.75
CA ALA A 246 -3.94 -3.44 -17.48
C ALA A 246 -4.12 -4.66 -16.58
N LEU A 247 -5.33 -5.24 -16.60
CA LEU A 247 -5.67 -6.45 -15.86
C LEU A 247 -6.00 -7.55 -16.86
N ILE A 248 -5.04 -8.43 -17.10
CA ILE A 248 -5.13 -9.49 -18.10
C ILE A 248 -5.55 -10.80 -17.40
N GLY A 249 -6.59 -11.44 -17.93
CA GLY A 249 -7.16 -12.67 -17.37
C GLY A 249 -8.06 -13.38 -18.39
N ARG A 250 -8.58 -14.55 -18.06
CA ARG A 250 -9.61 -15.24 -18.84
C ARG A 250 -10.99 -14.89 -18.30
N SER A 251 -11.91 -14.57 -19.20
CA SER A 251 -13.27 -14.09 -18.87
C SER A 251 -14.12 -15.03 -18.00
N THR A 252 -13.79 -16.32 -17.96
CA THR A 252 -14.51 -17.33 -17.16
C THR A 252 -13.79 -17.69 -15.87
N TYR A 253 -12.49 -17.99 -15.93
CA TYR A 253 -11.72 -18.51 -14.78
C TYR A 253 -11.26 -17.41 -13.84
N ASP A 254 -10.88 -16.25 -14.38
CA ASP A 254 -10.13 -15.24 -13.65
C ASP A 254 -11.01 -14.01 -13.31
N ARG A 255 -12.29 -14.05 -13.71
CA ARG A 255 -13.25 -12.95 -13.53
C ARG A 255 -13.35 -12.47 -12.09
N ARG A 256 -13.35 -13.37 -11.11
CA ARG A 256 -13.42 -12.98 -9.69
C ARG A 256 -12.22 -12.11 -9.27
N LEU A 257 -11.03 -12.43 -9.79
CA LEU A 257 -9.81 -11.66 -9.52
C LEU A 257 -9.89 -10.29 -10.22
N ILE A 258 -10.29 -10.27 -11.50
CA ILE A 258 -10.48 -9.04 -12.28
C ILE A 258 -11.51 -8.11 -11.62
N ASP A 259 -12.70 -8.63 -11.31
CA ASP A 259 -13.76 -7.83 -10.70
C ASP A 259 -13.34 -7.35 -9.30
N GLY A 260 -12.68 -8.22 -8.53
CA GLY A 260 -12.17 -7.88 -7.21
C GLY A 260 -11.15 -6.74 -7.26
N ILE A 261 -10.14 -6.85 -8.14
CA ILE A 261 -9.08 -5.85 -8.24
C ILE A 261 -9.64 -4.55 -8.80
N THR A 262 -10.47 -4.59 -9.85
CA THR A 262 -11.15 -3.40 -10.39
C THR A 262 -11.99 -2.69 -9.32
N ASN A 263 -12.70 -3.43 -8.46
CA ASN A 263 -13.46 -2.82 -7.37
C ASN A 263 -12.56 -2.22 -6.28
N ALA A 264 -11.46 -2.89 -5.91
CA ALA A 264 -10.49 -2.33 -4.97
C ALA A 264 -9.89 -1.00 -5.48
N PHE A 265 -9.67 -0.90 -6.79
CA PHE A 265 -9.18 0.32 -7.44
C PHE A 265 -10.24 1.41 -7.61
N LYS A 266 -11.53 1.09 -7.75
CA LYS A 266 -12.61 2.10 -7.84
C LYS A 266 -12.76 2.95 -6.59
N GLU A 267 -12.30 2.45 -5.44
CA GLU A 267 -12.33 3.18 -4.18
C GLU A 267 -11.21 4.25 -4.12
N ASP A 268 -10.28 4.27 -5.08
CA ASP A 268 -9.32 5.36 -5.31
C ASP A 268 -9.80 6.18 -6.52
N GLU A 269 -10.43 7.34 -6.27
CA GLU A 269 -11.07 8.17 -7.30
C GLU A 269 -10.12 8.65 -8.41
N ASN A 270 -8.80 8.52 -8.21
CA ASN A 270 -7.77 9.03 -9.10
C ASN A 270 -6.93 7.93 -9.77
N PHE A 271 -7.34 6.67 -9.73
CA PHE A 271 -6.57 5.57 -10.32
C PHE A 271 -7.37 4.74 -11.34
N LEU A 272 -6.81 4.56 -12.54
CA LEU A 272 -7.47 3.86 -13.63
C LEU A 272 -6.99 2.40 -13.74
N THR A 273 -7.94 1.49 -13.89
CA THR A 273 -7.65 0.12 -14.36
C THR A 273 -8.41 -0.17 -15.62
N ILE A 274 -7.80 -0.97 -16.48
CA ILE A 274 -8.39 -1.44 -17.72
C ILE A 274 -8.38 -2.97 -17.71
N ALA A 275 -9.56 -3.54 -17.48
CA ALA A 275 -9.76 -4.97 -17.60
C ALA A 275 -9.67 -5.41 -19.07
N MET A 276 -8.86 -6.43 -19.33
CA MET A 276 -8.66 -7.05 -20.64
C MET A 276 -8.89 -8.57 -20.56
N PRO A 277 -10.10 -9.02 -20.17
CA PRO A 277 -10.38 -10.45 -20.12
C PRO A 277 -10.39 -11.04 -21.53
N ILE A 278 -9.67 -12.14 -21.75
CA ILE A 278 -9.67 -12.89 -23.01
C ILE A 278 -11.14 -13.30 -23.31
N PRO A 279 -11.70 -12.84 -24.44
CA PRO A 279 -13.10 -13.10 -24.76
C PRO A 279 -13.42 -14.58 -24.93
N ASN A 280 -14.65 -14.99 -24.61
CA ASN A 280 -15.14 -16.38 -24.76
C ASN A 280 -15.22 -16.87 -26.22
N LEU A 281 -14.90 -16.03 -27.21
CA LEU A 281 -14.73 -16.46 -28.60
C LEU A 281 -13.46 -17.31 -28.79
N PHE A 282 -12.49 -17.19 -27.88
CA PHE A 282 -11.31 -18.05 -27.82
C PHE A 282 -11.61 -19.34 -27.04
N PRO A 283 -10.87 -20.44 -27.27
CA PRO A 283 -11.09 -21.67 -26.55
C PRO A 283 -10.95 -21.46 -25.03
N SER A 284 -11.74 -22.17 -24.23
CA SER A 284 -11.64 -22.09 -22.77
C SER A 284 -10.51 -22.97 -22.21
N GLY A 285 -10.27 -22.87 -20.91
CA GLY A 285 -9.33 -23.73 -20.20
C GLY A 285 -7.87 -23.31 -20.38
N ARG A 286 -7.05 -24.26 -20.83
CA ARG A 286 -5.59 -24.16 -20.84
C ARG A 286 -5.09 -23.68 -22.21
N PRO A 287 -4.43 -22.51 -22.28
CA PRO A 287 -3.89 -21.98 -23.53
C PRO A 287 -3.00 -22.94 -24.31
N ASP A 288 -2.21 -23.78 -23.64
CA ASP A 288 -1.31 -24.77 -24.26
C ASP A 288 -2.04 -25.73 -25.22
N THR A 289 -3.32 -25.99 -24.97
CA THR A 289 -4.19 -26.83 -25.82
C THR A 289 -4.84 -26.09 -26.98
N TRP A 290 -4.71 -24.76 -27.06
CA TRP A 290 -5.35 -23.97 -28.10
C TRP A 290 -4.65 -24.16 -29.46
N PRO A 291 -5.37 -23.97 -30.58
CA PRO A 291 -4.77 -23.99 -31.91
C PRO A 291 -3.57 -23.04 -32.00
N GLU A 292 -2.48 -23.50 -32.62
CA GLU A 292 -1.21 -22.76 -32.74
C GLU A 292 -1.41 -21.31 -33.23
N LYS A 293 -2.24 -21.11 -34.27
CA LYS A 293 -2.52 -19.77 -34.81
C LYS A 293 -3.13 -18.82 -33.78
N ILE A 294 -3.99 -19.32 -32.90
CA ILE A 294 -4.58 -18.53 -31.81
C ILE A 294 -3.51 -18.23 -30.77
N ARG A 295 -2.70 -19.23 -30.38
CA ARG A 295 -1.62 -19.02 -29.43
C ARG A 295 -0.63 -17.96 -29.90
N GLN A 296 -0.23 -18.00 -31.16
CA GLN A 296 0.66 -17.01 -31.76
C GLN A 296 0.02 -15.61 -31.77
N GLY A 297 -1.26 -15.49 -32.14
CA GLY A 297 -1.96 -14.21 -32.16
C GLY A 297 -2.22 -13.60 -30.78
N MET A 298 -2.18 -14.41 -29.73
CA MET A 298 -2.41 -14.01 -28.34
C MET A 298 -1.12 -14.02 -27.50
N GLY A 299 0.05 -14.12 -28.13
CA GLY A 299 1.34 -14.33 -27.44
C GLY A 299 1.62 -13.33 -26.31
N ASP A 300 1.28 -12.05 -26.51
CA ASP A 300 1.48 -10.99 -25.50
C ASP A 300 0.71 -11.23 -24.19
N PHE A 301 -0.35 -12.04 -24.22
CA PHE A 301 -1.13 -12.41 -23.03
C PHE A 301 -0.54 -13.59 -22.26
N PHE A 302 0.50 -14.23 -22.80
CA PHE A 302 1.11 -15.47 -22.30
C PHE A 302 2.57 -15.30 -21.88
N ARG A 303 3.08 -14.07 -21.90
CA ARG A 303 4.51 -13.77 -21.76
C ARG A 303 5.05 -13.73 -20.32
N SER A 304 4.22 -14.07 -19.33
CA SER A 304 4.51 -13.88 -17.91
C SER A 304 4.17 -15.12 -17.09
N ASP A 305 4.60 -15.14 -15.83
CA ASP A 305 4.49 -16.26 -14.87
C ASP A 305 3.05 -16.79 -14.67
N HIS A 306 2.02 -15.96 -14.88
CA HIS A 306 0.63 -16.39 -14.77
C HIS A 306 0.25 -17.47 -15.80
N TYR A 307 0.96 -17.53 -16.93
CA TYR A 307 0.70 -18.48 -18.01
C TYR A 307 0.73 -19.94 -17.54
N TYR A 308 1.66 -20.29 -16.65
CA TYR A 308 1.75 -21.67 -16.15
C TYR A 308 0.62 -22.04 -15.19
N PHE A 309 0.06 -21.08 -14.43
CA PHE A 309 -1.17 -21.30 -13.68
C PHE A 309 -2.33 -21.66 -14.62
N TRP A 310 -2.45 -20.94 -15.75
CA TRP A 310 -3.48 -21.24 -16.74
C TRP A 310 -3.29 -22.63 -17.37
N ASN A 311 -2.06 -23.11 -17.53
CA ASN A 311 -1.77 -24.42 -18.13
C ASN A 311 -1.68 -25.59 -17.14
N ALA A 312 -1.84 -25.33 -15.85
CA ALA A 312 -1.94 -26.35 -14.82
C ALA A 312 -3.10 -27.33 -15.09
N LYS A 313 -3.04 -28.50 -14.45
CA LYS A 313 -4.10 -29.53 -14.53
C LYS A 313 -4.56 -29.94 -13.11
N PRO A 314 -5.79 -29.58 -12.69
CA PRO A 314 -6.73 -28.69 -13.39
C PRO A 314 -6.19 -27.26 -13.54
N THR A 315 -6.75 -26.51 -14.49
CA THR A 315 -6.32 -25.11 -14.72
C THR A 315 -6.57 -24.27 -13.48
N LEU A 316 -5.61 -23.40 -13.14
CA LEU A 316 -5.68 -22.56 -11.95
C LEU A 316 -6.01 -21.11 -12.33
N PRO A 317 -6.80 -20.39 -11.51
CA PRO A 317 -7.09 -18.99 -11.73
C PRO A 317 -5.85 -18.11 -11.48
N ALA A 318 -5.58 -17.18 -12.39
CA ALA A 318 -4.50 -16.20 -12.25
C ALA A 318 -4.76 -14.95 -13.09
N ILE A 319 -4.35 -13.77 -12.61
CA ILE A 319 -4.34 -12.53 -13.38
C ILE A 319 -2.93 -11.99 -13.51
N PHE A 320 -2.68 -11.36 -14.65
CA PHE A 320 -1.47 -10.60 -14.96
C PHE A 320 -1.78 -9.11 -14.85
N VAL A 321 -1.12 -8.45 -13.89
CA VAL A 321 -1.27 -7.03 -13.59
C VAL A 321 -0.03 -6.30 -14.06
N THR A 322 -0.21 -5.38 -15.00
CA THR A 322 0.90 -4.71 -15.70
C THR A 322 0.55 -3.31 -16.16
N ASP A 323 1.55 -2.46 -16.27
CA ASP A 323 1.54 -1.19 -16.99
C ASP A 323 1.76 -1.37 -18.51
N SER A 324 1.70 -2.61 -19.01
CA SER A 324 1.92 -3.01 -20.41
C SER A 324 3.36 -2.90 -20.92
N ALA A 325 4.35 -2.72 -20.05
CA ALA A 325 5.78 -2.81 -20.34
C ALA A 325 6.22 -2.03 -21.60
N ASP A 326 6.75 -2.73 -22.61
CA ASP A 326 7.25 -2.22 -23.89
C ASP A 326 6.22 -1.50 -24.77
N PHE A 327 4.93 -1.50 -24.38
CA PHE A 327 3.91 -0.70 -25.06
C PHE A 327 3.79 0.73 -24.52
N ARG A 328 4.51 1.11 -23.46
CA ARG A 328 4.30 2.38 -22.76
C ARG A 328 5.55 3.24 -22.61
N GLY A 329 5.38 4.55 -22.75
CA GLY A 329 6.32 5.57 -22.28
C GLY A 329 7.76 5.34 -22.73
N PHE A 330 8.69 5.46 -21.78
CA PHE A 330 10.13 5.22 -22.01
C PHE A 330 10.45 3.73 -22.20
N MET A 331 9.67 2.83 -21.61
CA MET A 331 9.82 1.37 -21.73
C MET A 331 9.68 0.86 -23.17
N LYS A 332 9.01 1.60 -24.07
CA LYS A 332 9.08 1.35 -25.53
C LYS A 332 10.50 1.22 -26.09
N LYS A 333 11.47 1.88 -25.45
CA LYS A 333 12.91 1.80 -25.79
C LYS A 333 13.73 1.11 -24.71
N CYS A 334 13.27 1.14 -23.46
CA CYS A 334 14.03 0.68 -22.31
C CYS A 334 13.71 -0.75 -21.85
N TYR A 335 12.60 -1.34 -22.30
CA TYR A 335 12.30 -2.75 -22.01
C TYR A 335 13.45 -3.64 -22.47
N HIS A 336 13.98 -4.46 -21.56
CA HIS A 336 15.21 -5.26 -21.74
C HIS A 336 16.48 -4.48 -22.13
N ASN A 337 16.56 -3.18 -21.84
CA ASN A 337 17.69 -2.32 -22.17
C ASN A 337 18.17 -1.56 -20.93
N ALA A 338 19.44 -1.13 -20.94
CA ALA A 338 20.12 -0.57 -19.77
C ALA A 338 19.45 0.67 -19.14
N CYS A 339 18.56 1.35 -19.86
CA CYS A 339 17.82 2.50 -19.34
C CYS A 339 16.58 2.14 -18.50
N ASP A 340 16.23 0.87 -18.36
CA ASP A 340 15.28 0.43 -17.31
C ASP A 340 15.98 0.39 -15.93
N ASP A 341 16.27 1.59 -15.44
CA ASP A 341 17.01 1.85 -14.22
C ASP A 341 16.34 2.95 -13.37
N MET A 342 16.94 3.28 -12.23
CA MET A 342 16.41 4.29 -11.32
C MET A 342 16.40 5.73 -11.88
N SER A 343 17.08 6.01 -13.00
CA SER A 343 17.18 7.36 -13.55
C SER A 343 15.88 7.87 -14.17
N HIS A 344 14.98 6.96 -14.57
CA HIS A 344 13.67 7.29 -15.13
C HIS A 344 12.55 7.37 -14.09
N VAL A 345 12.82 7.00 -12.84
CA VAL A 345 11.80 6.87 -11.79
C VAL A 345 11.41 8.22 -11.20
N THR A 346 10.23 8.71 -11.57
CA THR A 346 9.68 9.99 -11.09
C THR A 346 8.86 9.83 -9.81
N PRO A 347 8.54 10.93 -9.09
CA PRO A 347 7.62 10.89 -7.95
C PRO A 347 6.21 10.36 -8.31
N GLU A 348 5.69 10.71 -9.48
CA GLU A 348 4.38 10.27 -9.95
C GLU A 348 4.34 8.77 -10.20
N MET A 349 5.41 8.21 -10.77
CA MET A 349 5.57 6.75 -10.92
C MET A 349 5.58 6.05 -9.56
N MET A 350 6.27 6.62 -8.56
CA MET A 350 6.25 6.04 -7.21
C MET A 350 4.87 6.12 -6.57
N MET A 351 4.11 7.20 -6.78
CA MET A 351 2.72 7.29 -6.31
C MET A 351 1.82 6.26 -7.02
N PHE A 352 2.02 6.05 -8.32
CA PHE A 352 1.31 5.03 -9.07
C PHE A 352 1.60 3.62 -8.53
N LEU A 353 2.87 3.30 -8.24
CA LEU A 353 3.25 2.04 -7.60
C LEU A 353 2.65 1.90 -6.19
N ALA A 354 2.58 3.00 -5.43
CA ALA A 354 1.96 3.01 -4.10
C ALA A 354 0.48 2.67 -4.14
N ARG A 355 -0.28 3.32 -5.03
CA ARG A 355 -1.71 3.05 -5.24
C ARG A 355 -1.96 1.63 -5.73
N THR A 356 -1.11 1.15 -6.62
CA THR A 356 -1.11 -0.25 -7.08
C THR A 356 -0.97 -1.21 -5.90
N THR A 357 0.05 -0.99 -5.07
CA THR A 357 0.35 -1.81 -3.90
C THR A 357 -0.83 -1.84 -2.91
N ASN A 358 -1.39 -0.66 -2.58
CA ASN A 358 -2.53 -0.57 -1.66
C ASN A 358 -3.75 -1.30 -2.18
N SER A 359 -4.02 -1.21 -3.49
CA SER A 359 -5.18 -1.86 -4.11
C SER A 359 -5.03 -3.38 -4.18
N VAL A 360 -3.83 -3.87 -4.48
CA VAL A 360 -3.51 -5.31 -4.38
C VAL A 360 -3.70 -5.78 -2.94
N ALA A 361 -3.20 -5.00 -1.96
CA ALA A 361 -3.36 -5.34 -0.56
C ALA A 361 -4.84 -5.38 -0.14
N LYS A 362 -5.64 -4.41 -0.60
CA LYS A 362 -7.08 -4.33 -0.30
C LYS A 362 -7.88 -5.46 -0.93
N LEU A 363 -7.60 -5.79 -2.19
CA LEU A 363 -8.17 -6.96 -2.86
C LEU A 363 -7.96 -8.22 -2.03
N VAL A 364 -6.71 -8.46 -1.64
CA VAL A 364 -6.36 -9.69 -0.94
C VAL A 364 -6.91 -9.70 0.49
N SER A 365 -6.98 -8.55 1.19
CA SER A 365 -7.71 -8.44 2.47
C SER A 365 -9.19 -8.82 2.30
N ASN A 366 -9.86 -8.30 1.26
CA ASN A 366 -11.26 -8.62 0.96
C ASN A 366 -11.46 -10.09 0.61
N MET A 367 -10.58 -10.66 -0.23
CA MET A 367 -10.64 -12.06 -0.63
C MET A 367 -10.47 -13.00 0.56
N THR A 368 -9.60 -12.65 1.51
CA THR A 368 -9.28 -13.48 2.67
C THR A 368 -10.17 -13.24 3.88
N ASN A 369 -11.19 -12.39 3.76
CA ASN A 369 -12.06 -11.98 4.86
C ASN A 369 -11.24 -11.50 6.06
N GLU A 370 -10.22 -10.67 5.78
CA GLU A 370 -9.37 -10.11 6.82
C GLU A 370 -10.21 -9.23 7.76
N LYS A 371 -10.23 -9.61 9.03
CA LYS A 371 -10.89 -8.90 10.12
C LYS A 371 -9.84 -8.44 11.09
N CYS A 372 -9.58 -7.15 11.06
CA CYS A 372 -8.73 -6.48 12.02
C CYS A 372 -9.55 -6.08 13.23
N GLU A 373 -9.16 -6.52 14.42
CA GLU A 373 -9.53 -5.79 15.63
C GLU A 373 -8.77 -4.46 15.60
N MET A 374 -9.31 -3.50 14.86
CA MET A 374 -8.95 -2.11 15.13
C MET A 374 -9.32 -1.89 16.59
N LYS A 375 -8.34 -1.53 17.43
CA LYS A 375 -8.68 -0.92 18.71
C LYS A 375 -9.62 0.24 18.35
N LYS A 376 -10.91 0.09 18.67
CA LYS A 376 -11.83 1.21 18.71
C LYS A 376 -11.11 2.22 19.59
N ALA A 377 -10.74 3.37 19.05
CA ALA A 377 -10.03 4.33 19.88
C ALA A 377 -10.98 4.75 21.00
N ASP A 378 -10.68 4.35 22.24
CA ASP A 378 -11.30 4.90 23.45
C ASP A 378 -10.78 6.34 23.60
N CYS A 379 -11.23 7.22 22.71
CA CYS A 379 -10.82 8.62 22.63
C CYS A 379 -12.04 9.56 22.68
N VAL A 380 -13.16 9.07 23.21
CA VAL A 380 -14.28 9.91 23.63
C VAL A 380 -14.15 10.18 25.13
N GLN A 381 -13.91 11.43 25.52
CA GLN A 381 -13.65 11.80 26.91
C GLN A 381 -14.50 12.99 27.35
N GLN A 382 -14.97 12.93 28.59
CA GLN A 382 -15.59 14.05 29.30
C GLN A 382 -14.58 14.52 30.36
N ILE A 383 -14.20 15.79 30.30
CA ILE A 383 -13.11 16.39 31.07
C ILE A 383 -13.67 17.51 31.92
N THR A 384 -13.37 17.49 33.21
CA THR A 384 -13.83 18.49 34.20
C THR A 384 -12.67 19.20 34.90
N GLU A 385 -11.43 18.78 34.61
CA GLU A 385 -10.21 19.33 35.16
C GLU A 385 -9.90 20.70 34.56
N SER A 386 -9.44 21.63 35.41
CA SER A 386 -9.21 23.03 35.06
C SER A 386 -8.01 23.28 34.14
N GLU A 387 -7.12 22.28 34.04
CA GLU A 387 -5.97 22.24 33.15
C GLU A 387 -5.67 20.80 32.75
N GLY A 388 -4.98 20.62 31.63
CA GLY A 388 -4.54 19.31 31.20
C GLY A 388 -4.12 19.28 29.74
N GLU A 389 -4.02 18.07 29.23
CA GLU A 389 -3.49 17.77 27.90
C GLU A 389 -4.32 16.68 27.21
N ILE A 390 -4.63 16.88 25.93
CA ILE A 390 -5.18 15.84 25.06
C ILE A 390 -4.19 15.53 23.94
N VAL A 391 -4.12 14.25 23.60
CA VAL A 391 -3.31 13.74 22.51
C VAL A 391 -4.17 12.90 21.59
N THR A 392 -3.87 12.97 20.30
CA THR A 392 -4.45 12.03 19.33
C THR A 392 -4.01 10.62 19.70
N PRO A 393 -4.87 9.60 19.57
CA PRO A 393 -4.44 8.21 19.76
C PRO A 393 -3.17 7.95 18.96
N TYR A 394 -2.19 7.30 19.60
CA TYR A 394 -0.93 6.93 18.94
C TYR A 394 -0.04 8.11 18.51
N HIS A 395 -0.15 9.30 19.13
CA HIS A 395 0.62 10.52 18.80
C HIS A 395 2.14 10.32 18.59
N ASP A 396 2.80 9.39 19.29
CA ASP A 396 4.23 9.10 19.08
C ASP A 396 4.52 8.32 17.79
N THR A 397 3.47 7.93 17.07
CA THR A 397 3.45 7.16 15.83
C THR A 397 2.38 7.74 14.89
N VAL A 398 2.10 7.06 13.78
CA VAL A 398 1.04 7.49 12.85
C VAL A 398 -0.33 7.08 13.42
N TYR A 399 -1.31 7.98 13.41
CA TYR A 399 -2.67 7.62 13.87
C TYR A 399 -3.33 6.64 12.89
N PRO A 400 -4.21 5.73 13.35
CA PRO A 400 -5.01 4.92 12.44
C PRO A 400 -5.95 5.74 11.55
N ASN A 401 -6.22 5.22 10.35
CA ASN A 401 -7.33 5.68 9.51
C ASN A 401 -8.67 5.35 10.19
N LYS A 402 -9.75 6.06 9.82
CA LYS A 402 -11.12 5.85 10.31
C LYS A 402 -11.33 6.15 11.79
N LEU A 403 -10.54 7.05 12.37
CA LEU A 403 -10.74 7.49 13.75
C LEU A 403 -11.83 8.54 13.84
N ASN A 404 -12.61 8.46 14.92
CA ASN A 404 -13.56 9.48 15.32
C ASN A 404 -13.42 9.65 16.83
N CYS A 405 -12.67 10.67 17.24
CA CYS A 405 -12.38 11.00 18.63
C CYS A 405 -13.07 12.28 19.04
N ALA A 406 -13.44 12.39 20.32
CA ALA A 406 -14.10 13.57 20.84
C ALA A 406 -13.71 13.87 22.28
N TRP A 407 -13.46 15.13 22.59
CA TRP A 407 -13.18 15.60 23.95
C TRP A 407 -14.12 16.74 24.27
N THR A 408 -14.87 16.61 25.37
CA THR A 408 -15.67 17.71 25.92
C THR A 408 -15.00 18.19 27.20
N ILE A 409 -14.45 19.39 27.17
CA ILE A 409 -13.98 20.09 28.38
C ILE A 409 -15.17 20.89 28.89
N SER A 410 -15.62 20.64 30.13
CA SER A 410 -16.73 21.36 30.74
C SER A 410 -16.40 21.68 32.19
N LEU A 411 -16.03 22.94 32.45
CA LEU A 411 -15.70 23.43 33.79
C LEU A 411 -16.92 23.99 34.49
N ASP A 412 -16.85 24.13 35.81
CA ASP A 412 -17.87 24.83 36.59
C ASP A 412 -17.79 26.36 36.40
N ALA A 413 -18.73 27.08 37.00
CA ALA A 413 -18.85 28.52 36.87
C ALA A 413 -17.76 29.33 37.62
N GLU A 414 -16.96 28.68 38.47
CA GLU A 414 -15.85 29.35 39.19
C GLU A 414 -14.63 29.53 38.28
N HIS A 415 -14.56 28.79 37.17
CA HIS A 415 -13.52 28.90 36.16
C HIS A 415 -13.86 29.96 35.09
N LYS A 416 -12.84 30.72 34.70
CA LYS A 416 -12.86 31.72 33.62
C LYS A 416 -11.68 31.51 32.69
N ASP A 417 -11.71 32.22 31.56
CA ASP A 417 -10.62 32.27 30.58
C ASP A 417 -10.13 30.88 30.13
N LEU A 418 -11.05 29.95 29.81
CA LEU A 418 -10.69 28.64 29.28
C LEU A 418 -9.94 28.80 27.95
N LYS A 419 -8.63 28.60 27.99
CA LYS A 419 -7.72 28.72 26.85
C LYS A 419 -7.30 27.34 26.39
N PHE A 420 -7.35 27.11 25.09
CA PHE A 420 -6.94 25.89 24.42
C PHE A 420 -5.90 26.21 23.35
N LYS A 421 -4.82 25.44 23.29
CA LYS A 421 -3.78 25.61 22.27
C LYS A 421 -3.25 24.27 21.82
N PHE A 422 -2.93 24.15 20.53
CA PHE A 422 -2.13 23.03 20.03
C PHE A 422 -0.66 23.26 20.34
N THR A 423 0.04 22.22 20.76
CA THR A 423 1.51 22.20 20.97
C THR A 423 2.23 21.35 19.94
N ALA A 424 1.51 20.45 19.25
CA ALA A 424 1.93 19.77 18.03
C ALA A 424 0.72 19.56 17.11
N PHE A 425 0.90 19.64 15.80
CA PHE A 425 -0.20 19.47 14.83
C PHE A 425 0.33 19.02 13.47
N ASP A 426 -0.01 17.79 13.07
CA ASP A 426 0.40 17.14 11.83
C ASP A 426 -0.70 16.15 11.40
N LEU A 427 -1.65 16.65 10.62
CA LEU A 427 -2.76 15.89 10.02
C LEU A 427 -2.61 15.87 8.48
N GLU A 428 -3.34 14.97 7.81
CA GLU A 428 -3.49 15.04 6.35
C GLU A 428 -3.98 16.44 5.93
N GLU A 429 -3.37 16.98 4.87
CA GLU A 429 -3.74 18.27 4.30
C GLU A 429 -4.73 18.06 3.16
N SER A 430 -5.89 18.70 3.23
CA SER A 430 -6.93 18.65 2.19
C SER A 430 -7.62 20.00 2.05
N ILE A 431 -8.14 20.28 0.84
CA ILE A 431 -8.94 21.49 0.59
C ILE A 431 -10.16 21.46 1.52
N ASP A 432 -10.39 22.54 2.26
CA ASP A 432 -11.46 22.67 3.25
C ASP A 432 -11.48 21.56 4.34
N CYS A 433 -10.32 20.92 4.54
CA CYS A 433 -10.11 19.86 5.51
C CYS A 433 -11.11 18.70 5.35
N THR A 434 -11.36 18.24 4.13
CA THR A 434 -12.34 17.18 3.84
C THR A 434 -11.88 15.76 4.19
N ALA A 435 -10.57 15.55 4.28
CA ALA A 435 -9.98 14.28 4.69
C ALA A 435 -9.84 14.24 6.23
N ASP A 436 -8.63 14.29 6.77
CA ASP A 436 -8.42 14.39 8.22
C ASP A 436 -8.61 15.80 8.75
N TYR A 437 -9.24 15.93 9.92
CA TYR A 437 -9.44 17.23 10.52
C TYR A 437 -9.71 17.20 12.02
N VAL A 438 -9.41 18.33 12.67
CA VAL A 438 -9.89 18.66 14.01
C VAL A 438 -10.88 19.81 13.93
N VAL A 439 -12.04 19.63 14.53
CA VAL A 439 -13.03 20.68 14.76
C VAL A 439 -12.98 21.11 16.22
N ILE A 440 -13.03 22.42 16.46
CA ILE A 440 -13.23 23.01 17.79
C ILE A 440 -14.53 23.80 17.77
N ARG A 441 -15.40 23.57 18.77
CA ARG A 441 -16.67 24.28 18.98
C ARG A 441 -16.74 24.90 20.37
N ASP A 442 -17.42 26.04 20.45
CA ASP A 442 -17.60 26.80 21.69
C ASP A 442 -18.83 26.29 22.47
N GLY A 443 -18.65 25.18 23.19
CA GLY A 443 -19.71 24.56 23.96
C GLY A 443 -19.48 23.07 24.22
N LYS A 444 -20.56 22.34 24.49
CA LYS A 444 -20.48 20.97 25.05
C LYS A 444 -20.54 19.84 24.02
N ASP A 445 -21.07 20.12 22.84
CA ASP A 445 -21.31 19.11 21.81
C ASP A 445 -21.24 19.70 20.37
N GLU A 446 -21.50 18.84 19.39
CA GLU A 446 -21.45 19.15 17.96
C GLU A 446 -22.44 20.22 17.47
N THR A 447 -23.47 20.54 18.24
CA THR A 447 -24.50 21.53 17.88
C THR A 447 -24.07 22.98 18.18
N TYR A 448 -23.02 23.15 18.98
CA TYR A 448 -22.52 24.47 19.37
C TYR A 448 -21.71 25.18 18.25
N PRO A 449 -21.58 26.52 18.30
CA PRO A 449 -20.91 27.29 17.24
C PRO A 449 -19.49 26.80 16.91
N LEU A 450 -19.19 26.71 15.62
CA LEU A 450 -17.86 26.34 15.11
C LEU A 450 -16.87 27.48 15.37
N ILE A 451 -15.79 27.18 16.08
CA ILE A 451 -14.64 28.09 16.21
C ILE A 451 -13.73 27.92 15.00
N GLY A 452 -13.46 26.67 14.62
CA GLY A 452 -12.69 26.37 13.43
C GLY A 452 -12.56 24.88 13.14
N LYS A 453 -12.18 24.61 11.89
CA LYS A 453 -11.85 23.28 11.36
C LYS A 453 -10.43 23.37 10.82
N TYR A 454 -9.57 22.45 11.24
CA TYR A 454 -8.13 22.53 11.04
C TYR A 454 -7.59 21.20 10.51
N CYS A 455 -6.62 21.26 9.61
CA CYS A 455 -5.92 20.12 8.99
C CYS A 455 -4.54 20.56 8.50
N GLY A 456 -3.72 19.62 8.02
CA GLY A 456 -2.33 19.89 7.59
C GLY A 456 -1.34 20.06 8.75
N ARG A 457 -0.25 20.79 8.50
CA ARG A 457 0.89 20.95 9.44
C ARG A 457 1.04 22.32 10.07
N THR A 458 0.16 23.25 9.71
CA THR A 458 0.22 24.60 10.27
C THR A 458 -0.41 24.58 11.64
N LEU A 459 0.38 24.88 12.68
CA LEU A 459 -0.09 24.93 14.05
C LEU A 459 -1.26 25.94 14.18
N PRO A 460 -2.48 25.50 14.56
CA PRO A 460 -3.61 26.42 14.67
C PRO A 460 -3.43 27.43 15.79
N LYS A 461 -4.04 28.60 15.64
CA LYS A 461 -3.95 29.68 16.63
C LYS A 461 -4.63 29.25 17.95
N PRO A 462 -4.13 29.67 19.12
CA PRO A 462 -4.80 29.45 20.39
C PRO A 462 -6.22 30.02 20.39
N VAL A 463 -7.12 29.30 21.05
CA VAL A 463 -8.54 29.61 21.19
C VAL A 463 -8.83 29.95 22.64
N THR A 464 -9.70 30.92 22.88
CA THR A 464 -10.30 31.17 24.19
C THR A 464 -11.80 30.95 24.05
N ALA A 465 -12.38 30.07 24.86
CA ALA A 465 -13.81 29.80 24.84
C ALA A 465 -14.59 31.02 25.34
N SER A 466 -15.74 31.33 24.73
CA SER A 466 -16.66 32.34 25.29
C SER A 466 -17.47 31.78 26.47
N SER A 467 -17.55 30.45 26.57
CA SER A 467 -18.17 29.70 27.66
C SER A 467 -17.13 28.97 28.53
N GLN A 468 -17.57 28.26 29.57
CA GLN A 468 -16.74 27.33 30.35
C GLN A 468 -16.65 25.95 29.69
N SER A 469 -16.87 25.84 28.37
CA SER A 469 -16.86 24.55 27.67
C SER A 469 -16.27 24.62 26.26
N LEU A 470 -15.59 23.54 25.86
CA LEU A 470 -15.11 23.32 24.50
C LEU A 470 -15.40 21.89 24.07
N TYR A 471 -15.84 21.73 22.83
CA TYR A 471 -16.00 20.43 22.18
C TYR A 471 -14.97 20.31 21.06
N ILE A 472 -14.11 19.31 21.16
CA ILE A 472 -13.02 19.04 20.21
C ILE A 472 -13.34 17.69 19.57
N MET A 473 -13.35 17.63 18.23
CA MET A 473 -13.58 16.39 17.49
C MET A 473 -12.46 16.18 16.48
N PHE A 474 -11.86 15.00 16.49
CA PHE A 474 -10.88 14.57 15.50
C PHE A 474 -11.47 13.46 14.62
N HIS A 475 -11.34 13.63 13.32
CA HIS A 475 -11.75 12.67 12.30
C HIS A 475 -10.53 12.31 11.45
N SER A 476 -10.33 11.02 11.18
CA SER A 476 -9.47 10.55 10.10
C SER A 476 -10.23 9.70 9.09
N ASP A 477 -9.89 9.87 7.82
CA ASP A 477 -10.56 9.21 6.70
C ASP A 477 -10.00 7.79 6.43
N ASP A 478 -10.31 7.22 5.27
CA ASP A 478 -9.93 5.85 4.91
C ASP A 478 -8.46 5.71 4.47
N LEU A 479 -7.79 6.81 4.15
CA LEU A 479 -6.47 6.91 3.54
C LEU A 479 -5.55 7.78 4.41
N VAL A 480 -4.26 7.85 4.02
CA VAL A 480 -3.27 8.86 4.49
C VAL A 480 -3.40 9.33 5.95
N ALA A 481 -2.60 8.78 6.87
CA ALA A 481 -2.54 9.25 8.25
C ALA A 481 -1.16 9.78 8.65
N SER A 482 -1.14 10.82 9.48
CA SER A 482 0.05 11.51 9.97
C SER A 482 0.27 11.31 11.49
N LYS A 483 1.10 12.14 12.14
CA LYS A 483 1.45 12.00 13.58
C LYS A 483 0.36 12.45 14.54
N GLY A 484 -0.65 13.17 14.06
CA GLY A 484 -1.74 13.68 14.87
C GLY A 484 -1.42 15.04 15.48
N PHE A 485 -2.13 15.36 16.55
CA PHE A 485 -1.96 16.57 17.33
C PHE A 485 -1.81 16.29 18.82
N LYS A 486 -1.26 17.31 19.49
CA LYS A 486 -1.19 17.48 20.93
C LYS A 486 -1.73 18.85 21.29
N ALA A 487 -2.54 18.93 22.33
CA ALA A 487 -3.10 20.19 22.77
C ALA A 487 -3.22 20.26 24.29
N GLU A 488 -3.14 21.47 24.81
CA GLU A 488 -3.23 21.77 26.23
C GLU A 488 -4.36 22.77 26.47
N TRP A 489 -5.01 22.65 27.63
CA TRP A 489 -5.94 23.67 28.11
C TRP A 489 -5.61 24.11 29.53
N THR A 490 -6.01 25.34 29.84
CA THR A 490 -5.90 25.95 31.18
C THR A 490 -7.06 26.90 31.40
N SER A 491 -7.47 27.09 32.65
CA SER A 491 -8.45 28.10 33.07
C SER A 491 -7.95 28.85 34.31
N SER A 492 -8.50 30.04 34.54
CA SER A 492 -8.29 30.82 35.76
C SER A 492 -9.46 30.62 36.71
N VAL A 493 -9.22 30.56 38.02
CA VAL A 493 -10.31 30.56 39.01
C VAL A 493 -10.61 32.00 39.36
N THR A 494 -11.88 32.41 39.40
CA THR A 494 -12.22 33.65 40.09
C THR A 494 -11.92 33.48 41.56
N SER A 495 -10.97 34.24 42.10
CA SER A 495 -10.85 34.37 43.54
C SER A 495 -12.17 34.90 44.09
N SER A 496 -12.99 34.01 44.64
CA SER A 496 -14.06 34.42 45.51
C SER A 496 -13.38 35.10 46.69
N ALA A 497 -13.67 36.38 46.87
CA ALA A 497 -13.26 37.12 48.05
C ALA A 497 -13.68 36.29 49.27
N PHE A 498 -12.71 35.78 50.03
CA PHE A 498 -12.96 35.23 51.36
C PHE A 498 -13.52 36.36 52.22
N GLN A 499 -14.84 36.48 52.22
CA GLN A 499 -15.57 37.37 53.10
C GLN A 499 -15.62 36.71 54.48
N GLY A 500 -14.62 37.07 55.30
CA GLY A 500 -14.67 37.15 56.76
C GLY A 500 -15.29 35.99 57.53
N TYR A 501 -14.44 35.14 58.08
CA TYR A 501 -14.58 34.71 59.48
C TYR A 501 -13.24 34.86 60.19
N ARG A 502 -13.12 35.93 60.99
CA ARG A 502 -12.08 36.05 62.02
C ARG A 502 -12.60 35.36 63.29
N PRO A 503 -11.93 34.33 63.84
CA PRO A 503 -11.93 34.14 65.28
C PRO A 503 -10.85 35.07 65.86
N ILE A 504 -11.31 36.01 66.67
CA ILE A 504 -10.46 36.82 67.54
C ILE A 504 -10.09 35.96 68.77
N MET A 505 -8.87 36.18 69.28
CA MET A 505 -8.26 35.68 70.53
C MET A 505 -7.45 34.36 70.37
N TRP A 506 -6.14 34.27 70.63
CA TRP A 506 -5.22 35.07 71.45
C TRP A 506 -3.83 35.17 70.81
N GLN A 507 -3.27 36.38 70.78
CA GLN A 507 -1.81 36.58 70.83
C GLN A 507 -1.34 36.22 72.24
N SER A 508 -0.26 35.46 72.39
CA SER A 508 0.94 35.83 73.16
C SER A 508 1.85 34.63 73.47
N LEU A 509 3.14 34.86 73.27
CA LEU A 509 4.29 34.30 74.00
C LEU A 509 4.78 32.89 73.62
N ALA A 510 5.67 32.88 72.63
CA ALA A 510 6.90 32.11 72.74
C ALA A 510 7.73 32.66 73.92
N TYR A 511 8.08 31.83 74.91
CA TYR A 511 9.33 31.83 75.69
C TYR A 511 9.22 30.80 76.85
N LEU A 512 10.37 30.19 77.20
CA LEU A 512 10.67 29.30 78.35
C LEU A 512 10.50 27.77 78.20
N VAL A 513 11.59 27.13 77.75
CA VAL A 513 12.46 26.21 78.53
C VAL A 513 11.88 25.54 79.79
N CYS A 514 11.80 24.20 79.78
CA CYS A 514 12.32 23.22 80.77
C CYS A 514 11.63 21.85 80.54
N THR A 515 12.36 20.81 80.13
CA THR A 515 12.71 19.60 80.93
C THR A 515 11.49 18.83 81.48
N THR A 516 11.29 17.51 81.34
CA THR A 516 12.21 16.38 81.15
C THR A 516 11.40 15.07 81.02
N LEU A 517 12.01 14.05 80.38
CA LEU A 517 11.87 12.58 80.60
C LEU A 517 10.51 11.92 80.27
N ALA A 518 10.41 10.74 79.63
CA ALA A 518 11.28 9.56 79.54
C ALA A 518 11.10 8.88 78.15
N ILE A 519 12.15 8.44 77.43
CA ILE A 519 12.96 7.20 77.58
C ILE A 519 12.14 5.90 77.63
N ILE A 520 12.35 5.07 76.59
CA ILE A 520 12.41 3.60 76.45
C ILE A 520 12.04 3.36 74.95
N LEU A 521 12.87 2.86 74.03
CA LEU A 521 14.17 2.19 74.03
C LEU A 521 14.82 2.45 72.66
#